data_AF-G2EH97-F1
#
_entry.id   AF-G2EH97-F1
#
_cell.length_a   1.000
_cell.length_b   1.000
_cell.length_c   1.000
_cell.angle_alpha   90.00
_cell.angle_beta   90.00
_cell.angle_gamma   90.00
#
_symmetry.space_group_name_H-M   'P 1'
#
loop_
_entity.id
_entity.type
_entity.pdbx_description
1 polymer ?
#
loop_
_entity_poly.entity_id
_entity_poly.type
_entity_poly.pdbx_seq_one_letter_code
_entity_poly.pdbx_strand_id
1 'polypeptide(L)'
;MKYLKIVPFVCLLIASSCATKHQVITDSGEVYEVHQGQVYKQGQVVTGTISSEEKQHIISTLDTRLESEAEILAEKDSLDQIRINAEIEANALERQLKDAKAARDGYIKAKNNFEKSQKKYQRLHDQGDLSPNDEAKWAMKLDGLSEKVLEAEETLNTL
;
A
#
# COMPACT_ATOMS: atom_id res chain seq x y z
N MET A 1 -6.74 -39.29 -26.06
CA MET A 1 -5.82 -38.12 -26.00
C MET A 1 -5.74 -37.35 -27.33
N LYS A 2 -6.85 -37.07 -28.01
CA LYS A 2 -6.84 -36.29 -29.27
C LYS A 2 -7.30 -34.83 -29.07
N TYR A 3 -8.09 -34.57 -28.03
CA TYR A 3 -8.64 -33.24 -27.72
C TYR A 3 -7.70 -32.35 -26.88
N LEU A 4 -6.69 -32.93 -26.22
CA LEU A 4 -5.73 -32.18 -25.40
C LEU A 4 -4.84 -31.23 -26.22
N LYS A 5 -4.69 -31.50 -27.53
CA LYS A 5 -3.95 -30.64 -28.47
C LYS A 5 -4.81 -29.56 -29.12
N ILE A 6 -6.14 -29.61 -28.96
CA ILE A 6 -7.09 -28.66 -29.57
C ILE A 6 -7.31 -27.46 -28.64
N VAL A 7 -7.24 -27.66 -27.32
CA VAL A 7 -7.40 -26.62 -26.30
C VAL A 7 -6.44 -25.42 -26.47
N PRO A 8 -5.11 -25.59 -26.68
CA PRO A 8 -4.23 -24.43 -26.87
C PRO A 8 -4.50 -23.68 -28.18
N PHE A 9 -5.03 -24.34 -29.22
CA PHE A 9 -5.38 -23.72 -30.50
C PHE A 9 -6.66 -22.88 -30.40
N VAL A 10 -7.62 -23.29 -29.57
CA VAL A 10 -8.85 -22.53 -29.29
C VAL A 10 -8.56 -21.33 -28.40
N CYS A 11 -7.67 -21.44 -27.41
CA CYS A 11 -7.26 -20.30 -26.58
C CYS A 11 -6.50 -19.21 -27.38
N LEU A 12 -5.72 -19.59 -28.41
CA LEU A 12 -5.03 -18.64 -29.28
C LEU A 12 -6.00 -17.83 -30.17
N LEU A 13 -7.13 -18.42 -30.56
CA LEU A 13 -8.16 -17.77 -31.40
C LEU A 13 -9.05 -16.79 -30.62
N ILE A 14 -9.20 -16.94 -29.30
CA ILE A 14 -9.99 -16.02 -28.47
C ILE A 14 -9.21 -14.71 -28.19
N ALA A 15 -7.88 -14.74 -28.27
CA ALA A 15 -7.03 -13.58 -28.02
C ALA A 15 -6.93 -12.58 -29.19
N SER A 16 -7.39 -12.92 -30.40
CA SER A 16 -7.24 -12.05 -31.59
C SER A 16 -8.37 -11.04 -31.79
N SER A 17 -9.42 -11.07 -30.97
CA SER A 17 -10.65 -10.29 -31.22
C SER A 17 -10.69 -8.89 -30.57
N CYS A 18 -9.59 -8.43 -29.97
CA CYS A 18 -9.52 -7.08 -29.41
C CYS A 18 -9.25 -6.03 -30.50
N ALA A 19 -10.15 -5.93 -31.50
CA ALA A 19 -10.17 -4.79 -32.41
C ALA A 19 -10.91 -3.65 -31.70
N THR A 20 -10.16 -2.69 -31.15
CA THR A 20 -10.72 -1.49 -30.53
C THR A 20 -11.45 -0.66 -31.58
N LYS A 21 -12.78 -0.66 -31.50
CA LYS A 21 -13.65 0.21 -32.29
C LYS A 21 -13.92 1.48 -31.49
N HIS A 22 -13.68 2.64 -32.09
CA HIS A 22 -13.95 3.91 -31.45
C HIS A 22 -15.12 4.61 -32.13
N GLN A 23 -16.05 5.13 -31.34
CA GLN A 23 -17.15 5.94 -31.86
C GLN A 23 -16.84 7.42 -31.69
N VAL A 24 -17.16 8.20 -32.72
CA VAL A 24 -17.05 9.66 -32.76
C VAL A 24 -18.42 10.22 -33.11
N ILE A 25 -18.90 11.14 -32.28
CA ILE A 25 -20.15 11.87 -32.51
C ILE A 25 -19.76 13.27 -32.97
N THR A 26 -20.29 13.67 -34.13
CA THR A 26 -20.05 15.00 -34.72
C THR A 26 -21.09 16.01 -34.21
N ASP A 27 -20.83 17.31 -34.42
CA ASP A 27 -21.74 18.40 -34.01
C ASP A 27 -23.11 18.33 -34.70
N SER A 28 -23.19 17.70 -35.87
CA SER A 28 -24.43 17.41 -36.60
C SER A 28 -25.23 16.26 -35.99
N GLY A 29 -24.70 15.59 -34.96
CA GLY A 29 -25.29 14.42 -34.32
C GLY A 29 -25.03 13.10 -35.06
N GLU A 30 -24.20 13.10 -36.10
CA GLU A 30 -23.88 11.89 -36.83
C GLU A 30 -22.81 11.07 -36.10
N VAL A 31 -23.03 9.75 -36.03
CA VAL A 31 -22.16 8.80 -35.36
C VAL A 31 -21.32 8.05 -36.38
N TYR A 32 -20.01 8.12 -36.21
CA TYR A 32 -19.02 7.43 -37.01
C TYR A 32 -18.25 6.42 -36.16
N GLU A 33 -17.89 5.28 -36.74
CA GLU A 33 -16.96 4.32 -36.14
C GLU A 33 -15.60 4.43 -36.84
N VAL A 34 -14.52 4.48 -36.06
CA VAL A 34 -13.15 4.51 -36.56
C VAL A 34 -12.43 3.26 -36.06
N HIS A 35 -11.96 2.44 -36.99
CA HIS A 35 -11.06 1.34 -36.69
C HIS A 35 -10.15 1.05 -37.89
N GLN A 36 -8.87 0.73 -37.60
CA GLN A 36 -7.86 0.39 -38.62
C GLN A 36 -7.70 1.46 -39.73
N GLY A 37 -7.83 2.75 -39.38
CA GLY A 37 -7.69 3.87 -40.33
C GLY A 37 -8.86 4.05 -41.31
N GLN A 38 -9.95 3.28 -41.14
CA GLN A 38 -11.18 3.42 -41.90
C GLN A 38 -12.28 4.05 -41.04
N VAL A 39 -13.10 4.88 -41.67
CA VAL A 39 -14.28 5.52 -41.10
C VAL A 39 -15.51 4.81 -41.62
N TYR A 40 -16.40 4.42 -40.71
CA TYR A 40 -17.63 3.73 -40.99
C TYR A 40 -18.82 4.54 -40.53
N LYS A 41 -19.91 4.50 -41.30
CA LYS A 41 -21.23 5.04 -40.94
C LYS A 41 -22.24 3.93 -41.11
N GLN A 42 -22.97 3.59 -40.05
CA GLN A 42 -23.94 2.48 -40.04
C GLN A 42 -23.34 1.15 -40.54
N GLY A 43 -22.07 0.88 -40.22
CA GLY A 43 -21.35 -0.33 -40.64
C GLY A 43 -20.84 -0.34 -42.08
N GLN A 44 -21.05 0.72 -42.87
CA GLN A 44 -20.48 0.84 -44.21
C GLN A 44 -19.23 1.71 -44.22
N VAL A 45 -18.20 1.30 -44.97
CA VAL A 45 -16.96 2.09 -45.13
C VAL A 45 -17.27 3.35 -45.93
N VAL A 46 -17.10 4.51 -45.29
CA VAL A 46 -17.34 5.83 -45.90
C VAL A 46 -16.07 6.66 -46.07
N THR A 47 -14.90 6.08 -45.74
CA THR A 47 -13.58 6.74 -45.78
C THR A 47 -13.26 7.50 -47.08
N GLY A 48 -13.75 7.01 -48.22
CA GLY A 48 -13.52 7.61 -49.53
C GLY A 48 -14.68 8.46 -50.07
N THR A 49 -15.82 8.47 -49.37
CA THR A 49 -17.03 9.21 -49.78
C THR A 49 -17.24 10.49 -48.98
N ILE A 50 -16.68 10.57 -47.77
CA ILE A 50 -16.68 11.79 -46.95
C ILE A 50 -15.61 12.77 -47.44
N SER A 51 -15.81 14.05 -47.15
CA SER A 51 -14.84 15.09 -47.50
C SER A 51 -13.54 14.93 -46.70
N SER A 52 -12.44 15.51 -47.22
CA SER A 52 -11.16 15.47 -46.50
C SER A 52 -11.26 16.20 -45.17
N GLU A 53 -12.01 17.30 -45.13
CA GLU A 53 -12.25 18.13 -43.96
C GLU A 53 -13.05 17.37 -42.89
N GLU A 54 -14.11 16.67 -43.30
CA GLU A 54 -14.94 15.86 -42.38
C GLU A 54 -14.16 14.67 -41.82
N LYS A 55 -13.37 13.99 -42.67
CA LYS A 55 -12.48 12.92 -42.24
C LYS A 55 -11.46 13.41 -41.21
N GLN A 56 -10.83 14.56 -41.48
CA GLN A 56 -9.85 15.15 -40.58
C GLN A 56 -10.49 15.55 -39.25
N HIS A 57 -11.69 16.13 -39.28
CA HIS A 57 -12.44 16.45 -38.08
C HIS A 57 -12.70 15.20 -37.22
N ILE A 58 -13.26 14.13 -37.81
CA ILE A 58 -13.54 12.87 -37.12
C ILE A 58 -12.29 12.28 -36.45
N ILE A 59 -11.17 12.24 -37.18
CA ILE A 59 -9.89 11.71 -36.67
C ILE A 59 -9.36 12.61 -35.56
N SER A 60 -9.33 13.93 -35.75
CA SER A 60 -8.83 14.88 -34.75
C SER A 60 -9.63 14.84 -33.45
N THR A 61 -10.95 14.69 -33.52
CA THR A 61 -11.82 14.55 -32.35
C THR A 61 -11.54 13.25 -31.59
N LEU A 62 -11.31 12.15 -32.33
CA LEU A 62 -10.93 10.88 -31.72
C LEU A 62 -9.57 10.97 -31.04
N ASP A 63 -8.57 11.49 -31.74
CA ASP A 63 -7.19 11.60 -31.23
C ASP A 63 -7.17 12.49 -29.98
N THR A 64 -7.84 13.65 -30.02
CA THR A 64 -7.97 14.54 -28.85
C THR A 64 -8.60 13.83 -27.66
N ARG A 65 -9.64 13.01 -27.87
CA ARG A 65 -10.27 12.24 -26.78
C ARG A 65 -9.32 11.20 -26.22
N LEU A 66 -8.64 10.44 -27.08
CA LEU A 66 -7.70 9.40 -26.66
C LEU A 66 -6.50 9.97 -25.92
N GLU A 67 -5.96 11.11 -26.36
CA GLU A 67 -4.92 11.84 -25.66
C GLU A 67 -5.40 12.29 -24.28
N SER A 68 -6.59 12.91 -24.19
CA SER A 68 -7.17 13.32 -22.90
C SER A 68 -7.44 12.14 -21.96
N GLU A 69 -7.95 11.01 -22.46
CA GLU A 69 -8.16 9.80 -21.67
C GLU A 69 -6.83 9.20 -21.18
N ALA A 70 -5.80 9.21 -22.01
CA ALA A 70 -4.46 8.77 -21.64
C ALA A 70 -3.83 9.68 -20.58
N GLU A 71 -3.99 11.00 -20.70
CA GLU A 71 -3.55 11.97 -19.69
C GLU A 71 -4.27 11.76 -18.35
N ILE A 72 -5.60 11.61 -18.38
CA ILE A 72 -6.39 11.35 -17.17
C ILE A 72 -6.00 10.03 -16.51
N LEU A 73 -5.74 8.98 -17.31
CA LEU A 73 -5.29 7.69 -16.78
C LEU A 73 -3.90 7.81 -16.16
N ALA A 74 -2.97 8.48 -16.83
CA ALA A 74 -1.62 8.70 -16.30
C ALA A 74 -1.64 9.55 -15.01
N GLU A 75 -2.50 10.57 -14.95
CA GLU A 75 -2.70 11.38 -13.74
C GLU A 75 -3.30 10.55 -12.61
N LYS A 76 -4.33 9.73 -12.89
CA LYS A 76 -4.91 8.82 -11.90
C LYS A 76 -3.89 7.82 -11.36
N ASP A 77 -3.11 7.21 -12.24
CA ASP A 77 -2.07 6.27 -11.85
C ASP A 77 -1.02 6.96 -10.98
N SER A 78 -0.62 8.19 -11.33
CA SER A 78 0.30 8.99 -10.53
C SER A 78 -0.27 9.30 -9.14
N LEU A 79 -1.53 9.75 -9.07
CA LEU A 79 -2.21 10.04 -7.81
C LEU A 79 -2.38 8.79 -6.93
N ASP A 80 -2.68 7.64 -7.54
CA ASP A 80 -2.79 6.37 -6.83
C ASP A 80 -1.43 5.93 -6.27
N GLN A 81 -0.33 6.09 -7.02
CA GLN A 81 1.01 5.82 -6.52
C GLN A 81 1.39 6.75 -5.35
N ILE A 82 1.07 8.04 -5.46
CA ILE A 82 1.30 9.00 -4.36
C ILE A 82 0.52 8.59 -3.11
N ARG A 83 -0.76 8.22 -3.26
CA ARG A 83 -1.61 7.77 -2.16
C ARG A 83 -1.03 6.52 -1.49
N ILE A 84 -0.63 5.52 -2.28
CA ILE A 84 -0.05 4.26 -1.77
C ILE A 84 1.24 4.55 -1.00
N ASN A 85 2.14 5.37 -1.55
CA ASN A 85 3.40 5.71 -0.88
C ASN A 85 3.15 6.48 0.43
N ALA A 86 2.24 7.45 0.43
CA ALA A 86 1.86 8.17 1.63
C ALA A 86 1.25 7.25 2.70
N GLU A 87 0.45 6.27 2.31
CA GLU A 87 -0.12 5.27 3.22
C GLU A 87 0.95 4.34 3.80
N ILE A 88 1.94 3.92 3.00
CA ILE A 88 3.08 3.12 3.46
C ILE A 88 3.90 3.90 4.49
N GLU A 89 4.22 5.17 4.21
CA GLU A 89 4.98 6.03 5.11
C GLU A 89 4.22 6.29 6.42
N ALA A 90 2.92 6.60 6.34
CA ALA A 90 2.08 6.80 7.52
C ALA A 90 2.02 5.55 8.40
N ASN A 91 1.84 4.37 7.80
CA ASN A 91 1.84 3.10 8.52
C ASN A 91 3.20 2.78 9.17
N ALA A 92 4.30 3.09 8.49
CA ALA A 92 5.65 2.92 9.05
C ALA A 92 5.87 3.82 10.27
N LEU A 93 5.45 5.09 10.17
CA LEU A 93 5.55 6.05 11.26
C LEU A 93 4.66 5.66 12.45
N GLU A 94 3.44 5.19 12.19
CA GLU A 94 2.54 4.72 13.25
C GLU A 94 3.13 3.54 14.01
N ARG A 95 3.75 2.58 13.29
CA ARG A 95 4.45 1.45 13.92
C ARG A 95 5.61 1.92 14.78
N GLN A 96 6.46 2.81 14.27
CA GLN A 96 7.57 3.38 15.04
C GLN A 96 7.09 4.08 16.31
N LEU A 97 6.02 4.88 16.22
CA LEU A 97 5.42 5.54 17.38
C LEU A 97 4.87 4.54 18.40
N LYS A 98 4.23 3.47 17.92
CA LYS A 98 3.71 2.41 18.78
C LYS A 98 4.83 1.66 19.51
N ASP A 99 5.90 1.31 18.80
CA ASP A 99 7.05 0.59 19.35
C ASP A 99 7.80 1.47 20.35
N ALA A 100 8.01 2.75 20.03
CA ALA A 100 8.58 3.74 20.95
C ALA A 100 7.77 3.90 22.23
N LYS A 101 6.44 3.98 22.11
CA LYS A 101 5.55 4.03 23.26
C LYS A 101 5.64 2.75 24.10
N ALA A 102 5.62 1.58 23.45
CA ALA A 102 5.70 0.30 24.13
C ALA A 102 7.02 0.13 24.91
N ALA A 103 8.15 0.51 24.32
CA ALA A 103 9.44 0.46 24.99
C ALA A 103 9.52 1.44 26.16
N ARG A 104 9.03 2.68 25.99
CA ARG A 104 8.96 3.65 27.09
C ARG A 104 8.12 3.13 28.25
N ASP A 105 6.93 2.61 27.97
CA ASP A 105 6.03 2.07 28.98
C ASP A 105 6.66 0.83 29.67
N GLY A 106 7.36 0.00 28.91
CA GLY A 106 8.15 -1.14 29.40
C GLY A 106 9.24 -0.71 30.39
N TYR A 107 10.06 0.27 30.02
CA TYR A 107 11.10 0.84 30.88
C TYR A 107 10.52 1.43 32.16
N ILE A 108 9.47 2.27 32.06
CA ILE A 108 8.81 2.86 33.23
C ILE A 108 8.27 1.77 34.17
N LYS A 109 7.66 0.72 33.62
CA LYS A 109 7.15 -0.40 34.41
C LYS A 109 8.26 -1.18 35.11
N ALA A 110 9.36 -1.49 34.41
CA ALA A 110 10.52 -2.16 34.99
C ALA A 110 11.12 -1.34 36.13
N LYS A 111 11.36 -0.05 35.90
CA LYS A 111 11.91 0.88 36.89
C LYS A 111 11.04 0.98 38.13
N ASN A 112 9.73 1.15 37.95
CA ASN A 112 8.79 1.21 39.07
C ASN A 112 8.77 -0.07 39.90
N ASN A 113 8.90 -1.24 39.27
CA ASN A 113 8.93 -2.53 39.98
C ASN A 113 10.23 -2.71 40.78
N PHE A 114 11.36 -2.31 40.20
CA PHE A 114 12.65 -2.27 40.89
C PHE A 114 12.59 -1.35 42.10
N GLU A 115 12.20 -0.08 41.92
CA GLU A 115 12.14 0.91 43.01
C GLU A 115 11.19 0.48 44.14
N LYS A 116 10.01 -0.07 43.81
CA LYS A 116 9.07 -0.59 44.82
C LYS A 116 9.67 -1.76 45.60
N SER A 117 10.37 -2.65 44.93
CA SER A 117 11.02 -3.80 45.58
C SER A 117 12.19 -3.35 46.43
N GLN A 118 13.00 -2.40 45.95
CA GLN A 118 14.11 -1.81 46.68
C GLN A 118 13.63 -1.11 47.96
N LYS A 119 12.58 -0.29 47.87
CA LYS A 119 11.96 0.37 49.04
C LYS A 119 11.44 -0.65 50.06
N LYS A 120 10.80 -1.73 49.58
CA LYS A 120 10.30 -2.79 50.48
C LYS A 120 11.43 -3.54 51.16
N TYR A 121 12.49 -3.87 50.42
CA TYR A 121 13.70 -4.49 50.97
C TYR A 121 14.31 -3.61 52.06
N GLN A 122 14.57 -2.34 51.74
CA GLN A 122 15.20 -1.39 52.67
C GLN A 122 14.39 -1.27 53.96
N ARG A 123 13.06 -1.15 53.87
CA ARG A 123 12.20 -1.13 55.06
C ARG A 123 12.35 -2.40 55.91
N LEU A 124 12.34 -3.59 55.31
CA LEU A 124 12.48 -4.85 56.05
C LEU A 124 13.87 -5.02 56.66
N HIS A 125 14.90 -4.60 55.93
CA HIS A 125 16.29 -4.60 56.40
C HIS A 125 16.47 -3.67 57.60
N ASP A 126 15.98 -2.43 57.50
CA ASP A 126 16.03 -1.43 58.57
C ASP A 126 15.25 -1.87 59.82
N GLN A 127 14.19 -2.67 59.65
CA GLN A 127 13.42 -3.26 60.74
C GLN A 127 14.09 -4.48 61.38
N GLY A 128 15.12 -5.05 60.76
CA GLY A 128 15.73 -6.32 61.19
C GLY A 128 14.82 -7.53 60.96
N ASP A 129 13.83 -7.41 60.07
CA ASP A 129 12.83 -8.44 59.78
C ASP A 129 13.33 -9.51 58.78
N LEU A 130 14.61 -9.46 58.39
CA LEU A 130 15.21 -10.35 57.41
C LEU A 130 16.17 -11.33 58.07
N SER A 131 15.94 -12.63 57.84
CA SER A 131 16.94 -13.66 58.14
C SER A 131 18.09 -13.60 57.12
N PRO A 132 19.27 -14.17 57.42
CA PRO A 132 20.37 -14.23 56.45
C PRO A 132 19.99 -14.90 55.11
N ASN A 133 19.05 -15.85 55.13
CA ASN A 133 18.54 -16.49 53.92
C ASN A 133 17.60 -15.57 53.14
N ASP A 134 16.80 -14.76 53.83
CA ASP A 134 15.90 -13.81 53.18
C ASP A 134 16.66 -12.63 52.57
N GLU A 135 17.75 -12.19 53.21
CA GLU A 135 18.72 -11.24 52.63
C GLU A 135 19.23 -11.72 51.27
N ALA A 136 19.68 -12.98 51.19
CA ALA A 136 20.16 -13.58 49.94
C ALA A 136 19.06 -13.61 48.86
N LYS A 137 17.83 -13.99 49.22
CA LYS A 137 16.69 -14.00 48.28
C LYS A 137 16.34 -12.59 47.78
N TRP A 138 16.41 -11.58 48.65
CA TRP A 138 16.16 -10.20 48.26
C TRP A 138 17.24 -9.67 47.34
N ALA A 139 18.51 -9.97 47.60
CA ALA A 139 19.62 -9.62 46.71
C ALA A 139 19.39 -10.20 45.31
N MET A 140 19.13 -11.51 45.19
CA MET A 140 18.84 -12.14 43.90
C MET A 140 17.63 -11.53 43.19
N LYS A 141 16.58 -11.18 43.94
CA LYS A 141 15.39 -10.55 43.38
C LYS A 141 15.67 -9.15 42.84
N LEU A 142 16.42 -8.34 43.59
CA LEU A 142 16.74 -6.97 43.19
C LEU A 142 17.69 -6.97 41.99
N ASP A 143 18.64 -7.91 41.95
CA ASP A 143 19.54 -8.12 40.83
C ASP A 143 18.77 -8.43 39.54
N GLY A 144 17.91 -9.45 39.57
CA GLY A 144 17.08 -9.79 38.40
C GLY A 144 16.02 -8.74 38.03
N LEU A 145 15.68 -7.81 38.94
CA LEU A 145 14.86 -6.63 38.58
C LEU A 145 15.71 -5.52 37.98
N SER A 146 16.97 -5.36 38.42
CA SER A 146 17.93 -4.41 37.86
C SER A 146 18.29 -4.78 36.43
N GLU A 147 18.56 -6.06 36.16
CA GLU A 147 18.80 -6.57 34.80
C GLU A 147 17.64 -6.22 33.86
N LYS A 148 16.39 -6.44 34.30
CA LYS A 148 15.19 -6.08 33.52
C LYS A 148 15.05 -4.58 33.26
N VAL A 149 15.55 -3.73 34.15
CA VAL A 149 15.58 -2.28 33.91
C VAL A 149 16.59 -1.95 32.83
N LEU A 150 17.78 -2.55 32.89
CA LEU A 150 18.83 -2.36 31.88
C LEU A 150 18.40 -2.85 30.50
N GLU A 151 17.81 -4.05 30.41
CA GLU A 151 17.27 -4.58 29.15
C GLU A 151 16.19 -3.66 28.55
N ALA A 152 15.30 -3.14 29.38
CA ALA A 152 14.25 -2.23 28.93
C ALA A 152 14.79 -0.85 28.53
N GLU A 153 15.87 -0.39 29.17
CA GLU A 153 16.58 0.85 28.81
C GLU A 153 17.32 0.70 27.49
N GLU A 154 18.01 -0.42 27.27
CA GLU A 154 18.65 -0.73 25.99
C GLU A 154 17.63 -0.80 24.85
N THR A 155 16.49 -1.47 25.08
CA THR A 155 15.40 -1.53 24.11
C THR A 155 14.87 -0.12 23.79
N LEU A 156 14.76 0.75 24.79
CA LEU A 156 14.32 2.14 24.59
C LEU A 156 15.33 2.98 23.79
N ASN A 157 16.63 2.73 23.99
CA ASN A 157 17.71 3.49 23.35
C ASN A 157 18.05 3.02 21.93
N THR A 158 17.61 1.83 21.54
CA THR A 158 17.90 1.22 20.23
C THR A 158 16.78 1.42 19.19
N LEU A 159 15.68 2.08 19.58
CA LEU A 159 14.57 2.49 18.72
C LEU A 159 14.87 3.78 17.95
#